data_AF-A0A7C1SF54-F1
#
_entry.id   AF-A0A7C1SF54-F1
#
_cell.length_a   1.000
_cell.length_b   1.000
_cell.length_c   1.000
_cell.angle_alpha   90.00
_cell.angle_beta   90.00
_cell.angle_gamma   90.00
#
_symmetry.space_group_name_H-M   'P 1'
#
loop_
_entity.id
_entity.type
_entity.pdbx_description
1 polymer ?
#
loop_
_entity_poly.entity_id
_entity_poly.type
_entity_poly.pdbx_seq_one_letter_code
_entity_poly.pdbx_strand_id
1 'polypeptide(L)'
;MGQITPPLIVEGKDKNYTKAAKLGRLFVPYGKDGIPLKLRVARHLATVKSILSNLEELHPEKRIEIKNMPSSSGLRKVGIGPFLIPPN
;
A
#
# COMPACT_ATOMS: atom_id res chain seq x y z
N MET A 1 17.01 -1.26 -16.33
CA MET A 1 16.29 -1.29 -15.03
C MET A 1 17.10 -0.47 -14.02
N GLY A 2 16.47 0.23 -13.08
CA GLY A 2 17.21 0.99 -12.04
C GLY A 2 17.78 0.07 -10.96
N GLN A 3 18.77 0.53 -10.21
CA GLN A 3 19.28 -0.20 -9.04
C GLN A 3 18.19 -0.26 -7.96
N ILE A 4 18.01 -1.44 -7.36
CA ILE A 4 17.10 -1.61 -6.22
C ILE A 4 17.78 -0.99 -5.00
N THR A 5 17.19 0.09 -4.49
CA THR A 5 17.71 0.82 -3.33
C THR A 5 16.63 0.91 -2.24
N PRO A 6 16.99 1.03 -0.95
CA PRO A 6 16.00 1.20 0.12
C PRO A 6 15.03 2.36 -0.11
N PRO A 7 15.43 3.56 -0.59
CA PRO A 7 14.48 4.64 -0.89
C PRO A 7 13.50 4.29 -2.02
N LEU A 8 13.94 3.55 -3.04
CA LEU A 8 13.04 3.07 -4.10
C LEU A 8 11.96 2.15 -3.51
N ILE A 9 12.34 1.24 -2.60
CA ILE A 9 11.41 0.29 -1.99
C ILE A 9 10.48 0.97 -0.98
N VAL A 10 11.04 1.72 -0.02
CA VAL A 10 10.31 2.25 1.14
C VAL A 10 9.57 3.54 0.79
N GLU A 11 10.24 4.49 0.14
CA GLU A 11 9.64 5.77 -0.24
C GLU A 11 8.92 5.69 -1.59
N GLY A 12 9.26 4.72 -2.43
CA GLY A 12 8.63 4.58 -3.75
C GLY A 12 9.04 5.68 -4.73
N LYS A 13 10.23 6.26 -4.55
CA LYS A 13 10.78 7.32 -5.42
C LYS A 13 11.63 6.71 -6.54
N ASP A 14 11.24 6.99 -7.78
CA ASP A 14 11.88 6.50 -9.00
C ASP A 14 11.97 7.63 -10.05
N LYS A 15 13.19 7.87 -10.55
CA LYS A 15 13.48 8.89 -11.56
C LYS A 15 12.78 8.64 -12.90
N ASN A 16 12.60 7.39 -13.27
CA ASN A 16 11.92 7.00 -14.51
C ASN A 16 10.41 7.23 -14.40
N TYR A 17 9.81 6.91 -13.24
CA TYR A 17 8.41 7.28 -12.99
C TYR A 17 8.21 8.78 -12.97
N THR A 18 9.14 9.54 -12.38
CA THR A 18 9.12 11.01 -12.43
C THR A 18 9.14 11.52 -13.88
N LYS A 19 9.97 10.93 -14.75
CA LYS A 19 9.99 11.28 -16.19
C LYS A 19 8.70 10.89 -16.89
N ALA A 20 8.18 9.69 -16.66
CA ALA A 20 6.94 9.21 -17.26
C ALA A 20 5.72 10.05 -16.85
N ALA A 21 5.67 10.49 -15.59
CA ALA A 21 4.62 11.37 -15.07
C ALA A 21 4.58 12.70 -15.82
N LYS A 22 5.75 13.33 -16.02
CA LYS A 22 5.88 14.58 -16.80
C LYS A 22 5.44 14.43 -18.26
N LEU A 23 5.53 13.22 -18.81
CA LEU A 23 5.10 12.90 -20.17
C LEU A 23 3.63 12.46 -20.25
N GLY A 24 2.87 12.48 -19.15
CA GLY A 24 1.47 12.03 -19.13
C GLY A 24 1.29 10.53 -19.37
N ARG A 25 2.32 9.72 -19.12
CA ARG A 25 2.33 8.27 -19.45
C ARG A 25 1.91 7.36 -18.28
N LEU A 26 1.40 7.92 -17.19
CA LEU A 26 1.00 7.16 -16.01
C LEU A 26 -0.51 7.21 -15.81
N PHE A 27 -1.10 6.08 -15.46
CA PHE A 27 -2.53 5.99 -15.10
C PHE A 27 -2.84 6.51 -13.70
N VAL A 28 -1.82 6.72 -12.87
CA VAL A 28 -1.96 7.21 -11.51
C VAL A 28 -1.08 8.44 -11.29
N PRO A 29 -1.54 9.42 -10.50
CA PRO A 29 -0.71 10.56 -10.12
C PRO A 29 0.58 10.09 -9.45
N TYR A 30 1.70 10.63 -9.92
CA TYR A 30 3.03 10.36 -9.38
C TYR A 30 3.73 11.69 -9.10
N GLY A 31 3.84 12.04 -7.82
CA GLY A 31 4.39 13.30 -7.34
C GLY A 31 5.78 13.16 -6.72
N LYS A 32 6.25 14.24 -6.10
CA LYS A 32 7.55 14.31 -5.40
C LYS A 32 7.66 13.30 -4.26
N ASP A 33 6.54 12.95 -3.64
CA ASP A 33 6.48 11.99 -2.54
C ASP A 33 6.59 10.53 -3.00
N GLY A 34 6.59 10.28 -4.32
CA GLY A 34 6.58 8.94 -4.88
C GLY A 34 5.30 8.17 -4.54
N ILE A 35 5.41 6.85 -4.45
CA ILE A 35 4.34 5.97 -3.97
C ILE A 35 4.88 5.13 -2.80
N PRO A 36 4.86 5.67 -1.56
CA PRO A 36 5.49 5.03 -0.41
C PRO A 36 4.92 3.65 -0.10
N LEU A 37 5.76 2.76 0.44
CA LEU A 37 5.37 1.39 0.78
C LEU A 37 4.16 1.36 1.73
N LYS A 38 4.13 2.23 2.74
CA LYS A 38 2.98 2.36 3.66
C LYS A 38 1.66 2.66 2.95
N LEU A 39 1.70 3.45 1.86
CA LEU A 39 0.53 3.77 1.05
C LEU A 39 0.11 2.56 0.20
N ARG A 40 1.08 1.82 -0.36
CA ARG A 40 0.79 0.59 -1.12
C ARG A 40 0.16 -0.46 -0.21
N VAL A 41 0.73 -0.72 0.97
CA VAL A 41 0.17 -1.64 1.98
C VAL A 41 -1.24 -1.22 2.39
N ALA A 42 -1.47 0.06 2.66
CA ALA A 42 -2.80 0.55 3.01
C ALA A 42 -3.85 0.31 1.90
N ARG A 43 -3.48 0.45 0.62
CA ARG A 43 -4.38 0.14 -0.51
C ARG A 43 -4.69 -1.35 -0.59
N HIS A 44 -3.69 -2.23 -0.43
CA HIS A 44 -3.92 -3.67 -0.44
C HIS A 44 -4.84 -4.11 0.71
N LEU A 45 -4.64 -3.58 1.92
CA LEU A 45 -5.53 -3.88 3.04
C LEU A 45 -6.95 -3.37 2.83
N ALA A 46 -7.12 -2.22 2.16
CA ALA A 46 -8.44 -1.74 1.77
C ALA A 46 -9.11 -2.72 0.79
N THR A 47 -8.38 -3.24 -0.20
CA THR A 47 -8.89 -4.27 -1.12
C THR A 47 -9.28 -5.55 -0.41
N VAL A 48 -8.45 -6.06 0.51
CA VAL A 48 -8.78 -7.25 1.32
C VAL A 48 -10.05 -6.99 2.13
N LYS A 49 -10.15 -5.84 2.79
CA LYS A 49 -11.35 -5.47 3.54
C LYS A 49 -12.59 -5.45 2.65
N SER A 50 -12.51 -4.85 1.46
CA SER A 50 -13.63 -4.81 0.51
C SER A 50 -14.05 -6.20 0.06
N ILE A 51 -13.11 -7.10 -0.24
CA ILE A 51 -13.43 -8.48 -0.62
C ILE A 51 -14.17 -9.19 0.51
N LEU A 52 -13.71 -9.06 1.75
CA LEU A 52 -14.32 -9.70 2.91
C LEU A 52 -15.70 -9.12 3.24
N SER A 53 -15.86 -7.80 3.13
CA SER A 53 -17.17 -7.16 3.30
C SER A 53 -18.17 -7.63 2.25
N ASN A 54 -17.75 -7.74 0.98
CA ASN A 54 -18.62 -8.28 -0.08
C ASN A 54 -18.95 -9.76 0.13
N LEU A 55 -18.00 -10.56 0.64
CA LEU A 55 -18.24 -11.96 0.99
C LEU A 55 -19.30 -12.08 2.09
N GLU A 56 -19.20 -11.28 3.15
CA GLU A 56 -20.19 -11.23 4.23
C GLU A 56 -21.57 -10.79 3.71
N GLU A 57 -21.62 -9.83 2.79
CA GLU A 57 -22.86 -9.35 2.18
C GLU A 57 -23.56 -10.42 1.33
N LEU A 58 -22.80 -11.15 0.51
CA LEU A 58 -23.33 -12.16 -0.41
C LEU A 58 -23.55 -13.54 0.24
N HIS A 59 -22.71 -13.87 1.23
CA HIS A 59 -22.65 -15.17 1.91
C HIS A 59 -22.38 -14.97 3.41
N PRO A 60 -23.38 -14.53 4.20
CA PRO A 60 -23.20 -14.24 5.63
C PRO A 60 -22.66 -15.42 6.44
N GLU A 61 -22.95 -16.66 6.02
CA GLU A 61 -22.45 -17.89 6.65
C GLU A 61 -20.94 -18.10 6.49
N LYS A 62 -20.32 -17.42 5.52
CA LYS A 62 -18.87 -17.45 5.24
C LYS A 62 -18.14 -16.22 5.76
N ARG A 63 -18.75 -15.46 6.66
CA ARG A 63 -18.14 -14.27 7.25
C ARG A 63 -16.79 -14.57 7.88
N ILE A 64 -15.79 -13.75 7.55
CA ILE A 64 -14.44 -13.82 8.11
C ILE A 64 -14.18 -12.54 8.91
N GLU A 65 -13.88 -12.69 10.19
CA GLU A 65 -13.49 -11.57 11.06
C GLU A 65 -11.96 -11.51 11.20
N ILE A 66 -11.38 -10.34 10.89
CA ILE A 66 -9.95 -10.08 11.10
C ILE A 66 -9.77 -9.14 12.28
N LYS A 67 -9.07 -9.61 13.31
CA LYS A 67 -8.70 -8.81 14.48
C LYS A 67 -7.39 -8.07 14.24
N ASN A 68 -7.26 -6.88 14.83
CA ASN A 68 -6.05 -6.04 14.80
C ASN A 68 -5.56 -5.65 13.40
N MET A 69 -6.45 -5.61 12.39
CA MET A 69 -6.08 -5.13 11.06
C MET A 69 -5.79 -3.61 11.11
N PRO A 70 -4.61 -3.15 10.65
CA PRO A 70 -4.28 -1.74 10.74
C PRO A 70 -5.13 -0.90 9.79
N SER A 71 -5.55 0.27 10.26
CA SER A 71 -6.28 1.23 9.44
C SER A 71 -5.35 1.98 8.48
N SER A 72 -5.88 2.45 7.36
CA SER A 72 -5.14 3.28 6.39
C SER A 72 -4.55 4.54 7.05
N SER A 73 -5.31 5.19 7.93
CA SER A 73 -4.83 6.36 8.70
C SER A 73 -3.72 5.97 9.68
N GLY A 74 -3.86 4.83 10.36
CA GLY A 74 -2.83 4.28 11.25
C GLY A 74 -1.51 4.04 10.52
N LEU A 75 -1.54 3.31 9.40
CA LEU A 75 -0.34 3.02 8.59
C LEU A 75 0.33 4.28 8.06
N ARG A 76 -0.44 5.31 7.70
CA ARG A 76 0.11 6.59 7.23
C ARG A 76 0.85 7.33 8.35
N LYS A 77 0.34 7.24 9.59
CA LYS A 77 0.90 7.91 10.78
C LYS A 77 2.12 7.17 11.34
N VAL A 78 2.03 5.87 11.59
CA VAL A 78 3.08 5.11 12.29
C VAL A 78 3.99 4.30 11.35
N GLY A 79 3.67 4.25 10.05
CA GLY A 79 4.37 3.39 9.10
C GLY A 79 3.95 1.93 9.21
N ILE A 80 4.75 1.03 8.62
CA ILE A 80 4.50 -0.42 8.64
C ILE A 80 5.33 -1.16 9.69
N GLY A 81 6.41 -0.54 10.20
CA GLY A 81 7.37 -1.17 11.10
C GLY A 81 6.75 -1.87 12.31
N PRO A 82 5.82 -1.24 13.04
CA PRO A 82 5.14 -1.87 14.19
C PRO A 82 4.35 -3.15 13.88
N PHE A 83 4.09 -3.43 12.59
CA PHE A 83 3.35 -4.60 12.13
C PHE A 83 4.25 -5.68 11.53
N LEU A 84 5.57 -5.46 11.50
CA LEU A 84 6.54 -6.43 11.01
C LEU A 84 7.16 -7.19 12.18
N ILE A 85 7.51 -8.45 11.93
CA ILE A 85 8.35 -9.23 12.82
C ILE A 85 9.73 -8.56 12.84
N PRO A 86 10.32 -8.28 14.02
CA PRO A 86 11.66 -7.71 14.12
C PRO A 86 12.69 -8.58 13.37
N PRO A 87 13.72 -7.99 12.76
CA PRO A 87 14.82 -8.77 12.22
C PRO A 87 15.55 -9.50 13.37
N ASN A 88 16.00 -10.73 13.10
CA ASN A 88 16.88 -11.49 13.99
C ASN A 88 18.28 -10.87 14.08
#